data_AF-A0A7V2QVH1-F1
#
_entry.id   AF-A0A7V2QVH1-F1
#
_cell.length_a   1.000
_cell.length_b   1.000
_cell.length_c   1.000
_cell.angle_alpha   90.00
_cell.angle_beta   90.00
_cell.angle_gamma   90.00
#
_symmetry.space_group_name_H-M   'P 1'
#
loop_
_entity.id
_entity.type
_entity.pdbx_description
1 polymer ?
#
loop_
_entity_poly.entity_id
_entity_poly.type
_entity_poly.pdbx_seq_one_letter_code
_entity_poly.pdbx_strand_id
1 'polypeptide(L)'
;MKFLRQLGLLGLLIVSMVVTVGCASAHKALETEADFTGFITEIHPIGEKGIPGQILVESHADKLVDKYMVTIKDETLIFEQDGEELRQIAFEVLETKQRVQLWFTGPVMESFPMQATAQQVVITESAEPTHLQLAEYWAPIWWQDTDDDDFRADYITNIDFDSDWDPLNNWDNLSQFELNAYIYYWVTETMTHWFIGYADFHPRDWSDDITATWDQHENDMEGCLLVIQKSGGSYGQFVLILTRAHENLYSYKDYDSPLSDRVREGHEDIDGDIELETHNPYIYVKAEGHAVYGDLRWEEKGFPGGDGVVYRYTGQAEEPQNGNDRNVGYDLVYIGELWEKRHDSDIFYMFGTFRGDNYGENKAHAPWRWDDKDDGEVYADQFFIDPAYLVDYYHDGLGNFSHDYIIQFQN
;
A
#
# COMPACT_ATOMS: atom_id res chain seq x y z
N MET A 1 -4.07 -53.25 65.45
CA MET A 1 -4.01 -53.77 64.05
C MET A 1 -4.17 -52.59 63.10
N LYS A 2 -3.21 -52.42 62.18
CA LYS A 2 -3.07 -51.41 61.09
C LYS A 2 -2.77 -49.96 61.58
N PHE A 3 -1.52 -49.45 61.54
CA PHE A 3 -0.69 -48.96 60.40
C PHE A 3 -1.48 -47.96 59.53
N LEU A 4 -1.00 -46.79 59.09
CA LEU A 4 0.21 -45.96 59.23
C LEU A 4 -0.04 -44.78 58.24
N ARG A 5 0.36 -43.53 58.55
CA ARG A 5 1.10 -42.62 57.63
C ARG A 5 1.11 -41.16 58.11
N GLN A 6 2.32 -40.69 58.37
CA GLN A 6 2.75 -39.29 58.49
C GLN A 6 2.91 -38.65 57.09
N LEU A 7 2.92 -37.31 57.05
CA LEU A 7 3.79 -36.41 56.25
C LEU A 7 3.23 -34.98 56.54
N GLY A 8 3.97 -33.96 56.98
CA GLY A 8 5.37 -33.62 56.80
C GLY A 8 5.48 -32.45 55.81
N LEU A 9 5.19 -31.20 56.25
CA LEU A 9 5.39 -30.00 55.42
C LEU A 9 6.76 -29.37 55.76
N LEU A 10 7.69 -29.47 54.82
CA LEU A 10 9.01 -28.86 54.83
C LEU A 10 8.92 -27.52 54.08
N GLY A 11 9.19 -26.40 54.75
CA GLY A 11 9.33 -25.10 54.09
C GLY A 11 10.71 -24.98 53.43
N LEU A 12 10.73 -24.84 52.10
CA LEU A 12 11.93 -24.60 51.32
C LEU A 12 12.08 -23.09 51.09
N LEU A 13 13.13 -22.50 51.64
CA LEU A 13 13.48 -21.09 51.52
C LEU A 13 14.40 -20.94 50.30
N ILE A 14 13.88 -20.42 49.18
CA ILE A 14 14.66 -20.13 47.97
C ILE A 14 15.28 -18.75 48.15
N VAL A 15 16.60 -18.70 48.29
CA VAL A 15 17.40 -17.49 48.25
C VAL A 15 17.52 -17.06 46.78
N SER A 16 16.84 -15.97 46.42
CA SER A 16 17.03 -15.29 45.14
C SER A 16 18.41 -14.62 45.12
N MET A 17 19.29 -15.13 44.27
CA MET A 17 20.60 -14.57 44.00
C MET A 17 20.41 -13.43 42.99
N VAL A 18 20.35 -12.19 43.49
CA VAL A 18 20.30 -10.99 42.65
C VAL A 18 21.66 -10.84 41.96
N VAL A 19 21.70 -11.13 40.65
CA VAL A 19 22.81 -10.75 39.78
C VAL A 19 22.65 -9.25 39.51
N THR A 20 23.48 -8.43 40.14
CA THR A 20 23.57 -7.01 39.80
C THR A 20 24.23 -6.89 38.43
N VAL A 21 23.43 -6.76 37.38
CA VAL A 21 23.90 -6.24 36.09
C VAL A 21 24.29 -4.78 36.35
N GLY A 22 25.57 -4.47 36.22
CA GLY A 22 26.04 -3.09 36.33
C GLY A 22 25.38 -2.26 35.24
N CYS A 23 24.63 -1.23 35.63
CA CYS A 23 24.21 -0.19 34.70
C CYS A 23 25.48 0.48 34.16
N ALA A 24 25.86 0.13 32.93
CA ALA A 24 26.68 1.02 32.13
C ALA A 24 25.90 2.34 32.01
N SER A 25 26.55 3.47 32.24
CA SER A 25 25.93 4.78 32.03
C SER A 25 25.41 4.83 30.60
N ALA A 26 24.09 5.00 30.42
CA ALA A 26 23.54 5.34 29.11
C ALA A 26 24.28 6.59 28.63
N HIS A 27 24.90 6.52 27.46
CA HIS A 27 25.59 7.68 26.90
C HIS A 27 24.51 8.66 26.43
N LYS A 28 24.64 9.93 26.79
CA LYS A 28 23.68 10.96 26.37
C LYS A 28 23.93 11.27 24.90
N ALA A 29 22.86 11.36 24.10
CA ALA A 29 22.95 11.78 22.71
C ALA A 29 23.51 13.21 22.59
N LEU A 30 24.18 13.48 21.47
CA LEU A 30 24.60 14.82 21.07
C LEU A 30 23.37 15.64 20.70
N GLU A 31 23.28 16.87 21.22
CA GLU A 31 22.17 17.81 20.99
C GLU A 31 22.51 18.90 19.94
N THR A 32 23.67 18.79 19.29
CA THR A 32 24.08 19.71 18.20
C THR A 32 23.39 19.35 16.89
N GLU A 33 23.34 20.27 15.92
CA GLU A 33 22.88 19.95 14.56
C GLU A 33 23.72 18.82 13.95
N ALA A 34 23.08 17.98 13.13
CA ALA A 34 23.74 16.90 12.40
C ALA A 34 24.64 17.45 11.30
N ASP A 35 25.78 16.80 11.07
CA ASP A 35 26.68 17.13 9.97
C ASP A 35 26.09 16.70 8.61
N PHE A 36 25.28 15.64 8.61
CA PHE A 36 24.60 15.15 7.42
C PHE A 36 23.28 14.45 7.75
N THR A 37 22.33 14.48 6.81
CA THR A 37 21.08 13.72 6.88
C THR A 37 20.85 13.04 5.54
N GLY A 38 20.49 11.75 5.56
CA GLY A 38 20.28 10.98 4.33
C GLY A 38 19.69 9.61 4.59
N PHE A 39 19.75 8.74 3.59
CA PHE A 39 19.26 7.37 3.64
C PHE A 39 20.41 6.38 3.52
N ILE A 40 20.38 5.31 4.31
CA ILE A 40 21.33 4.20 4.18
C ILE A 40 21.02 3.46 2.86
N THR A 41 21.95 3.46 1.91
CA THR A 41 21.79 2.74 0.63
C THR A 41 22.59 1.45 0.58
N GLU A 42 23.69 1.34 1.31
CA GLU A 42 24.48 0.11 1.43
C GLU A 42 25.00 -0.06 2.87
N ILE A 43 25.13 -1.32 3.31
CA ILE A 43 25.73 -1.69 4.60
C ILE A 43 26.83 -2.73 4.34
N HIS A 44 28.02 -2.48 4.87
CA HIS A 44 29.18 -3.37 4.74
C HIS A 44 29.65 -3.80 6.14
N PRO A 45 29.22 -4.97 6.64
CA PRO A 45 29.77 -5.54 7.86
C PRO A 45 31.26 -5.85 7.66
N ILE A 46 32.12 -5.37 8.54
CA ILE A 46 33.58 -5.60 8.47
C ILE A 46 34.01 -6.61 9.53
N GLY A 47 33.44 -6.53 10.74
CA GLY A 47 33.73 -7.48 11.83
C GLY A 47 35.19 -7.45 12.33
N GLU A 48 35.94 -6.39 12.03
CA GLU A 48 37.26 -6.14 12.61
C GLU A 48 37.11 -5.58 14.02
N LYS A 49 38.06 -5.89 14.90
CA LYS A 49 38.01 -5.47 16.31
C LYS A 49 37.98 -3.93 16.40
N GLY A 50 36.88 -3.36 16.89
CA GLY A 50 36.69 -1.91 17.00
C GLY A 50 35.89 -1.27 15.86
N ILE A 51 35.59 -2.02 14.78
CA ILE A 51 34.91 -1.53 13.58
C ILE A 51 33.85 -2.56 13.16
N PRO A 52 32.60 -2.44 13.66
CA PRO A 52 31.50 -3.30 13.26
C PRO A 52 31.26 -3.30 11.74
N GLY A 53 31.32 -2.13 11.11
CA GLY A 53 31.15 -2.01 9.66
C GLY A 53 31.19 -0.58 9.12
N GLN A 54 30.77 -0.46 7.86
CA GLN A 54 30.58 0.81 7.14
C GLN A 54 29.16 0.89 6.59
N ILE A 55 28.64 2.11 6.46
CA ILE A 55 27.38 2.39 5.78
C ILE A 55 27.61 3.43 4.68
N LEU A 56 26.96 3.24 3.52
CA LEU A 56 26.84 4.27 2.50
C LEU A 56 25.54 5.04 2.75
N VAL A 57 25.64 6.37 2.87
CA VAL A 57 24.50 7.26 3.12
C VAL A 57 24.41 8.31 2.03
N GLU A 58 23.21 8.48 1.48
CA GLU A 58 22.91 9.35 0.34
C GLU A 58 21.88 10.42 0.72
N SER A 59 22.03 11.66 0.25
CA SER A 59 21.09 12.74 0.59
C SER A 59 19.67 12.51 0.04
N HIS A 60 19.54 11.72 -1.03
CA HIS A 60 18.29 11.19 -1.58
C HIS A 60 18.50 9.76 -2.08
N ALA A 61 17.45 8.94 -2.13
CA ALA A 61 17.56 7.55 -2.56
C ALA A 61 17.83 7.37 -4.07
N ASP A 62 17.39 8.31 -4.93
CA ASP A 62 17.22 8.03 -6.37
C ASP A 62 17.86 9.03 -7.36
N LYS A 63 18.69 9.99 -6.91
CA LYS A 63 19.30 11.03 -7.79
C LYS A 63 20.78 11.31 -7.47
N LEU A 64 21.45 12.12 -8.29
CA LEU A 64 22.81 12.63 -8.03
C LEU A 64 22.84 13.39 -6.69
N VAL A 65 23.59 12.86 -5.73
CA VAL A 65 23.46 13.17 -4.29
C VAL A 65 24.82 13.27 -3.62
N ASP A 66 24.87 14.02 -2.53
CA ASP A 66 25.98 13.96 -1.59
C ASP A 66 26.05 12.53 -1.02
N LYS A 67 27.23 11.92 -1.13
CA LYS A 67 27.48 10.52 -0.78
C LYS A 67 28.54 10.44 0.30
N TYR A 68 28.21 9.76 1.39
CA TYR A 68 29.14 9.49 2.49
C TYR A 68 29.29 7.99 2.71
N MET A 69 30.51 7.50 2.61
CA MET A 69 30.90 6.21 3.17
C MET A 69 31.36 6.44 4.60
N VAL A 70 30.60 5.91 5.55
CA VAL A 70 30.73 6.25 6.98
C VAL A 70 31.20 5.02 7.74
N THR A 71 32.35 5.14 8.41
CA THR A 71 32.87 4.10 9.29
C THR A 71 32.17 4.14 10.63
N ILE A 72 31.59 3.01 11.03
CA ILE A 72 30.99 2.80 12.34
C ILE A 72 32.00 2.08 13.22
N LYS A 73 32.23 2.58 14.43
CA LYS A 73 33.12 1.99 15.42
C LYS A 73 32.33 1.47 16.62
N ASP A 74 32.96 0.65 17.45
CA ASP A 74 32.36 0.18 18.72
C ASP A 74 31.97 1.35 19.65
N GLU A 75 32.66 2.49 19.51
CA GLU A 75 32.42 3.72 20.26
C GLU A 75 31.37 4.66 19.63
N THR A 76 30.90 4.37 18.41
CA THR A 76 29.84 5.16 17.76
C THR A 76 28.54 4.97 18.53
N LEU A 77 27.89 6.08 18.89
CA LEU A 77 26.57 6.03 19.52
C LEU A 77 25.51 5.87 18.43
N ILE A 78 24.70 4.82 18.50
CA ILE A 78 23.60 4.59 17.55
C ILE A 78 22.29 4.67 18.32
N PHE A 79 21.40 5.55 17.87
CA PHE A 79 20.09 5.72 18.46
C PHE A 79 19.01 5.50 17.41
N GLU A 80 17.85 5.06 17.87
CA GLU A 80 16.59 5.09 17.14
C GLU A 80 15.69 6.12 17.81
N GLN A 81 15.10 7.00 17.00
CA GLN A 81 14.13 7.99 17.45
C GLN A 81 12.71 7.41 17.44
N ASP A 82 12.02 7.56 18.55
CA ASP A 82 10.59 7.22 18.72
C ASP A 82 9.91 8.46 19.33
N GLY A 83 9.26 9.25 18.46
CA GLY A 83 8.75 10.58 18.83
C GLY A 83 9.85 11.53 19.33
N GLU A 84 9.75 11.94 20.61
CA GLU A 84 10.77 12.78 21.27
C GLU A 84 11.85 11.97 22.01
N GLU A 85 11.70 10.64 22.12
CA GLU A 85 12.64 9.79 22.84
C GLU A 85 13.72 9.21 21.91
N LEU A 86 14.93 9.00 22.45
CA LEU A 86 16.03 8.33 21.77
C LEU A 86 16.39 7.04 22.50
N ARG A 87 16.31 5.92 21.80
CA ARG A 87 16.66 4.59 22.29
C ARG A 87 18.01 4.17 21.72
N GLN A 88 18.98 3.84 22.58
CA GLN A 88 20.28 3.36 22.11
C GLN A 88 20.15 1.93 21.56
N ILE A 89 20.66 1.72 20.35
CA ILE A 89 20.59 0.45 19.60
C ILE A 89 22.00 0.03 19.13
N ALA A 90 22.09 -1.16 18.53
CA ALA A 90 23.34 -1.74 18.04
C ALA A 90 23.45 -1.61 16.51
N PHE A 91 24.66 -1.80 15.97
CA PHE A 91 24.92 -1.68 14.52
C PHE A 91 24.09 -2.67 13.70
N GLU A 92 23.78 -3.83 14.26
CA GLU A 92 23.02 -4.90 13.62
C GLU A 92 21.56 -4.53 13.34
N VAL A 93 21.07 -3.43 13.91
CA VAL A 93 19.71 -2.89 13.68
C VAL A 93 19.68 -1.93 12.48
N LEU A 94 20.84 -1.53 11.96
CA LEU A 94 20.89 -0.71 10.76
C LEU A 94 20.43 -1.52 9.54
N GLU A 95 19.54 -0.92 8.77
CA GLU A 95 18.97 -1.49 7.55
C GLU A 95 19.01 -0.47 6.42
N THR A 96 19.09 -0.97 5.18
CA THR A 96 18.94 -0.11 3.99
C THR A 96 17.58 0.58 4.00
N LYS A 97 17.49 1.76 3.39
CA LYS A 97 16.33 2.66 3.35
C LYS A 97 16.01 3.40 4.66
N GLN A 98 16.68 3.09 5.77
CA GLN A 98 16.54 3.90 6.99
C GLN A 98 17.06 5.33 6.76
N ARG A 99 16.28 6.32 7.20
CA ARG A 99 16.73 7.72 7.25
C ARG A 99 17.60 7.91 8.49
N VAL A 100 18.77 8.51 8.31
CA VAL A 100 19.71 8.75 9.40
C VAL A 100 20.21 10.19 9.43
N GLN A 101 20.38 10.71 10.64
CA GLN A 101 21.21 11.87 10.92
C GLN A 101 22.58 11.40 11.41
N LEU A 102 23.63 12.05 10.91
CA LEU A 102 25.02 11.69 11.17
C LEU A 102 25.77 12.84 11.83
N TRP A 103 26.54 12.51 12.86
CA TRP A 103 27.57 13.37 13.41
C TRP A 103 28.92 12.71 13.18
N PHE A 104 29.87 13.46 12.64
CA PHE A 104 31.20 12.95 12.32
C PHE A 104 32.19 13.28 13.44
N THR A 105 33.15 12.37 13.63
CA THR A 105 34.34 12.62 14.45
C THR A 105 35.58 12.69 13.57
N GLY A 106 36.40 13.72 13.81
CA GLY A 106 37.60 13.97 13.02
C GLY A 106 37.31 14.57 11.64
N PRO A 107 38.32 14.60 10.74
CA PRO A 107 38.17 15.19 9.42
C PRO A 107 37.33 14.29 8.49
N VAL A 108 36.49 14.92 7.66
CA VAL A 108 35.88 14.28 6.49
C VAL A 108 36.90 14.33 5.34
N MET A 109 37.12 13.19 4.68
CA MET A 109 37.97 13.12 3.49
C MET A 109 37.15 13.52 2.26
N GLU A 110 37.59 14.58 1.58
CA GLU A 110 36.99 15.10 0.35
C GLU A 110 37.31 14.18 -0.86
N SER A 111 36.69 13.01 -0.88
CA SER A 111 36.64 12.07 -2.01
C SER A 111 35.21 11.86 -2.48
N PHE A 112 35.00 11.06 -3.53
CA PHE A 112 33.67 10.61 -3.94
C PHE A 112 33.61 9.07 -3.92
N PRO A 113 32.82 8.44 -3.02
CA PRO A 113 32.06 9.05 -1.93
C PRO A 113 32.98 9.73 -0.88
N MET A 114 32.46 10.72 -0.16
CA MET A 114 33.16 11.35 0.96
C MET A 114 33.35 10.31 2.07
N GLN A 115 34.50 10.32 2.74
CA GLN A 115 34.77 9.33 3.80
C GLN A 115 34.72 10.02 5.16
N ALA A 116 33.96 9.45 6.09
CA ALA A 116 33.83 9.96 7.45
C ALA A 116 33.83 8.83 8.49
N THR A 117 34.03 9.19 9.75
CA THR A 117 33.82 8.29 10.90
C THR A 117 32.66 8.81 11.73
N ALA A 118 31.68 7.98 12.04
CA ALA A 118 30.54 8.39 12.84
C ALA A 118 30.92 8.54 14.32
N GLN A 119 30.62 9.71 14.89
CA GLN A 119 30.51 9.90 16.33
C GLN A 119 29.14 9.42 16.82
N GLN A 120 28.07 9.79 16.10
CA GLN A 120 26.70 9.42 16.39
C GLN A 120 25.93 9.17 15.09
N VAL A 121 25.06 8.17 15.13
CA VAL A 121 24.04 7.89 14.12
C VAL A 121 22.70 7.92 14.84
N VAL A 122 21.75 8.70 14.34
CA VAL A 122 20.36 8.64 14.79
C VAL A 122 19.54 8.16 13.61
N ILE A 123 18.95 6.96 13.73
CA ILE A 123 17.83 6.58 12.87
C ILE A 123 16.69 7.50 13.26
N THR A 124 16.33 8.39 12.34
CA THR A 124 15.12 9.20 12.52
C THR A 124 13.96 8.37 12.01
N GLU A 125 12.76 8.61 12.53
CA GLU A 125 11.56 8.29 11.74
C GLU A 125 11.81 8.78 10.32
N SER A 126 11.52 7.92 9.34
CA SER A 126 11.65 8.29 7.94
C SER A 126 10.93 9.63 7.73
N ALA A 127 11.41 10.44 6.79
CA ALA A 127 10.46 11.37 6.19
C ALA A 127 9.24 10.53 5.79
N GLU A 128 8.03 10.98 6.14
CA GLU A 128 6.78 10.33 5.72
C GLU A 128 6.94 9.85 4.27
N PRO A 129 6.57 8.59 3.96
CA PRO A 129 6.78 8.04 2.62
C PRO A 129 6.13 8.97 1.61
N THR A 130 6.76 9.11 0.45
CA THR A 130 6.06 9.76 -0.66
C THR A 130 4.79 8.96 -0.97
N HIS A 131 3.76 9.61 -1.52
CA HIS A 131 2.52 8.90 -1.88
C HIS A 131 2.75 7.76 -2.87
N LEU A 132 3.74 7.89 -3.76
CA LEU A 132 4.16 6.77 -4.61
C LEU A 132 4.71 5.62 -3.77
N GLN A 133 5.69 5.86 -2.89
CA GLN A 133 6.24 4.80 -2.03
C GLN A 133 5.17 4.14 -1.14
N LEU A 134 4.20 4.92 -0.67
CA LEU A 134 3.07 4.40 0.08
C LEU A 134 2.18 3.49 -0.79
N ALA A 135 1.86 3.91 -2.02
CA ALA A 135 1.10 3.10 -2.97
C ALA A 135 1.86 1.85 -3.42
N GLU A 136 3.18 1.93 -3.65
CA GLU A 136 4.02 0.77 -3.96
C GLU A 136 4.04 -0.26 -2.83
N TYR A 137 4.10 0.21 -1.57
CA TYR A 137 4.11 -0.67 -0.41
C TYR A 137 2.78 -1.40 -0.23
N TRP A 138 1.66 -0.70 -0.35
CA TRP A 138 0.32 -1.25 -0.16
C TRP A 138 -0.31 -1.81 -1.46
N ALA A 139 0.45 -1.88 -2.55
CA ALA A 139 -0.05 -2.26 -3.87
C ALA A 139 -0.77 -3.63 -3.82
N PRO A 140 -2.01 -3.77 -4.30
CA PRO A 140 -2.75 -5.02 -4.19
C PRO A 140 -2.19 -6.15 -5.07
N ILE A 141 -2.54 -7.39 -4.71
CA ILE A 141 -2.37 -8.55 -5.58
C ILE A 141 -3.73 -8.83 -6.22
N TRP A 142 -3.83 -8.64 -7.53
CA TRP A 142 -5.09 -8.76 -8.26
C TRP A 142 -5.24 -10.18 -8.79
N TRP A 143 -6.22 -10.90 -8.27
CA TRP A 143 -6.67 -12.21 -8.70
C TRP A 143 -7.88 -12.02 -9.60
N GLN A 144 -7.63 -12.01 -10.90
CA GLN A 144 -8.66 -11.76 -11.88
C GLN A 144 -9.07 -13.05 -12.56
N ASP A 145 -10.35 -13.37 -12.48
CA ASP A 145 -10.95 -14.38 -13.33
C ASP A 145 -11.04 -13.89 -14.76
N THR A 146 -10.91 -14.80 -15.72
CA THR A 146 -11.05 -14.48 -17.14
C THR A 146 -11.95 -15.52 -17.78
N ASP A 147 -12.61 -15.20 -18.88
CA ASP A 147 -13.40 -16.17 -19.62
C ASP A 147 -12.73 -16.61 -20.93
N ASP A 148 -12.62 -17.92 -21.15
CA ASP A 148 -12.01 -18.52 -22.35
C ASP A 148 -12.60 -18.03 -23.70
N ASP A 149 -13.84 -17.52 -23.75
CA ASP A 149 -14.45 -17.01 -24.99
C ASP A 149 -13.80 -15.70 -25.49
N ASP A 150 -13.35 -14.82 -24.58
CA ASP A 150 -12.55 -13.62 -24.91
C ASP A 150 -11.70 -13.13 -23.72
N PHE A 151 -10.82 -13.98 -23.18
CA PHE A 151 -10.02 -13.66 -21.98
C PHE A 151 -9.18 -12.38 -22.11
N ARG A 152 -8.93 -11.92 -23.34
CA ARG A 152 -8.16 -10.72 -23.62
C ARG A 152 -9.00 -9.46 -23.37
N ALA A 153 -10.33 -9.56 -23.47
CA ALA A 153 -11.27 -8.53 -23.09
C ALA A 153 -11.30 -8.27 -21.58
N ASP A 154 -10.92 -9.27 -20.78
CA ASP A 154 -10.78 -9.10 -19.33
C ASP A 154 -9.47 -8.43 -18.92
N TYR A 155 -8.45 -8.26 -19.78
CA TYR A 155 -7.14 -7.81 -19.32
C TYR A 155 -7.13 -6.39 -18.75
N ILE A 156 -6.48 -6.23 -17.60
CA ILE A 156 -6.20 -4.91 -17.00
C ILE A 156 -5.23 -4.16 -17.91
N THR A 157 -5.54 -2.91 -18.23
CA THR A 157 -4.63 -2.00 -18.94
C THR A 157 -4.89 -0.53 -18.56
N ASN A 158 -4.28 0.42 -19.27
CA ASN A 158 -4.53 1.85 -19.13
C ASN A 158 -5.54 2.35 -20.18
N ILE A 159 -6.26 3.44 -19.87
CA ILE A 159 -7.28 4.02 -20.77
C ILE A 159 -6.74 4.44 -22.14
N ASP A 160 -5.45 4.80 -22.20
CA ASP A 160 -4.72 5.22 -23.38
C ASP A 160 -3.75 4.13 -23.88
N PHE A 161 -4.10 2.85 -23.73
CA PHE A 161 -3.25 1.71 -24.14
C PHE A 161 -2.86 1.75 -25.62
N ASP A 162 -3.69 2.38 -26.46
CA ASP A 162 -3.46 2.59 -27.89
C ASP A 162 -2.75 3.92 -28.23
N SER A 163 -2.27 4.61 -27.19
CA SER A 163 -1.57 5.90 -27.26
C SER A 163 -2.44 7.12 -27.63
N ASP A 164 -3.77 7.04 -27.45
CA ASP A 164 -4.63 8.21 -27.48
C ASP A 164 -5.62 8.24 -26.30
N TRP A 165 -6.40 9.32 -26.16
CA TRP A 165 -7.37 9.48 -25.07
C TRP A 165 -8.80 9.45 -25.62
N ASP A 166 -9.06 8.67 -26.67
CA ASP A 166 -10.38 8.54 -27.29
C ASP A 166 -11.09 7.28 -26.75
N PRO A 167 -11.88 7.40 -25.67
CA PRO A 167 -12.52 6.24 -25.05
C PRO A 167 -13.64 5.63 -25.92
N LEU A 168 -13.94 6.20 -27.09
CA LEU A 168 -14.94 5.69 -28.06
C LEU A 168 -14.35 4.64 -29.02
N ASN A 169 -13.07 4.32 -28.90
CA ASN A 169 -12.42 3.34 -29.78
C ASN A 169 -11.75 2.18 -29.03
N ASN A 170 -11.78 2.21 -27.69
CA ASN A 170 -11.11 1.25 -26.82
C ASN A 170 -11.66 -0.18 -27.04
N TRP A 171 -12.96 -0.31 -27.26
CA TRP A 171 -13.58 -1.59 -27.59
C TRP A 171 -12.99 -2.17 -28.88
N ASP A 172 -12.87 -1.35 -29.92
CA ASP A 172 -12.41 -1.76 -31.27
C ASP A 172 -10.89 -2.00 -31.33
N ASN A 173 -10.14 -1.25 -30.52
CA ASN A 173 -8.67 -1.26 -30.52
C ASN A 173 -8.08 -2.40 -29.68
N LEU A 174 -8.85 -3.02 -28.79
CA LEU A 174 -8.40 -4.12 -27.91
C LEU A 174 -7.53 -5.19 -28.62
N SER A 175 -7.94 -5.64 -29.81
CA SER A 175 -7.25 -6.71 -30.54
C SER A 175 -6.03 -6.25 -31.36
N GLN A 176 -5.78 -4.95 -31.42
CA GLN A 176 -4.80 -4.31 -32.31
C GLN A 176 -3.56 -3.79 -31.58
N PHE A 177 -3.64 -3.62 -30.25
CA PHE A 177 -2.59 -3.04 -29.41
C PHE A 177 -2.22 -3.98 -28.26
N GLU A 178 -1.11 -3.69 -27.59
CA GLU A 178 -0.64 -4.43 -26.41
C GLU A 178 -1.40 -3.93 -25.17
N LEU A 179 -1.91 -4.85 -24.36
CA LEU A 179 -2.65 -4.55 -23.13
C LEU A 179 -1.74 -4.75 -21.91
N ASN A 180 -0.69 -3.92 -21.81
CA ASN A 180 0.21 -3.99 -20.66
C ASN A 180 -0.54 -3.54 -19.38
N ALA A 181 -0.33 -4.27 -18.29
CA ALA A 181 -1.06 -4.05 -17.05
C ALA A 181 -0.58 -2.80 -16.31
N TYR A 182 -1.49 -1.83 -16.19
CA TYR A 182 -1.30 -0.62 -15.40
C TYR A 182 -2.46 -0.48 -14.41
N ILE A 183 -2.14 -0.16 -13.16
CA ILE A 183 -3.13 0.15 -12.13
C ILE A 183 -3.03 1.64 -11.83
N TYR A 184 -4.15 2.34 -11.92
CA TYR A 184 -4.22 3.73 -11.50
C TYR A 184 -4.17 3.80 -9.98
N TYR A 185 -3.43 4.76 -9.42
CA TYR A 185 -3.43 5.01 -7.99
C TYR A 185 -3.62 6.48 -7.64
N TRP A 186 -4.13 6.72 -6.44
CA TRP A 186 -4.15 8.04 -5.81
C TRP A 186 -4.04 7.93 -4.30
N VAL A 187 -3.64 9.04 -3.68
CA VAL A 187 -3.60 9.15 -2.22
C VAL A 187 -4.30 10.43 -1.81
N THR A 188 -5.24 10.32 -0.88
CA THR A 188 -5.65 11.44 -0.04
C THR A 188 -5.16 11.20 1.39
N GLU A 189 -5.00 12.28 2.14
CA GLU A 189 -4.25 12.24 3.39
C GLU A 189 -4.89 13.19 4.40
N THR A 190 -5.20 12.68 5.59
CA THR A 190 -5.63 13.47 6.74
C THR A 190 -4.54 13.49 7.81
N MET A 191 -4.77 14.19 8.93
CA MET A 191 -3.83 14.19 10.03
C MET A 191 -3.54 12.80 10.61
N THR A 192 -4.45 11.83 10.44
CA THR A 192 -4.33 10.51 11.10
C THR A 192 -4.37 9.31 10.16
N HIS A 193 -4.81 9.48 8.91
CA HIS A 193 -4.94 8.37 7.96
C HIS A 193 -4.44 8.76 6.56
N TRP A 194 -4.01 7.75 5.81
CA TRP A 194 -3.93 7.79 4.36
C TRP A 194 -5.09 6.98 3.78
N PHE A 195 -5.64 7.46 2.68
CA PHE A 195 -6.61 6.75 1.86
C PHE A 195 -5.97 6.52 0.50
N ILE A 196 -5.63 5.27 0.22
CA ILE A 196 -4.89 4.88 -0.99
C ILE A 196 -5.87 4.18 -1.90
N GLY A 197 -6.22 4.83 -3.00
CA GLY A 197 -7.10 4.25 -3.99
C GLY A 197 -6.32 3.59 -5.11
N TYR A 198 -6.87 2.50 -5.62
CA TYR A 198 -6.41 1.82 -6.82
C TYR A 198 -7.59 1.57 -7.76
N ALA A 199 -7.38 1.73 -9.06
CA ALA A 199 -8.37 1.42 -10.07
C ALA A 199 -7.77 0.60 -11.21
N ASP A 200 -8.40 -0.51 -11.52
CA ASP A 200 -8.17 -1.30 -12.73
C ASP A 200 -9.06 -0.78 -13.85
N PHE A 201 -8.55 -0.83 -15.09
CA PHE A 201 -9.29 -0.42 -16.27
C PHE A 201 -9.27 -1.55 -17.30
N HIS A 202 -10.43 -1.77 -17.91
CA HIS A 202 -10.65 -2.74 -18.97
C HIS A 202 -11.20 -2.02 -20.19
N PRO A 203 -10.78 -2.34 -21.43
CA PRO A 203 -11.33 -1.66 -22.60
C PRO A 203 -12.82 -1.98 -22.86
N ARG A 204 -13.37 -3.02 -22.21
CA ARG A 204 -14.75 -3.49 -22.35
C ARG A 204 -15.29 -3.98 -21.02
N ASP A 205 -16.56 -3.70 -20.72
CA ASP A 205 -17.44 -4.58 -19.94
C ASP A 205 -18.19 -5.44 -20.97
N TRP A 206 -17.98 -6.74 -20.96
CA TRP A 206 -18.45 -7.65 -22.01
C TRP A 206 -19.17 -8.86 -21.41
N SER A 207 -19.80 -9.70 -22.23
CA SER A 207 -20.37 -10.97 -21.76
C SER A 207 -20.52 -11.98 -22.89
N ASP A 208 -20.28 -13.25 -22.59
CA ASP A 208 -20.52 -14.41 -23.46
C ASP A 208 -22.04 -14.66 -23.68
N ASP A 209 -22.88 -14.16 -22.76
CA ASP A 209 -24.33 -14.24 -22.86
C ASP A 209 -24.82 -13.28 -23.95
N ILE A 210 -25.06 -13.84 -25.13
CA ILE A 210 -25.64 -13.15 -26.29
C ILE A 210 -27.01 -12.48 -26.03
N THR A 211 -27.63 -12.71 -24.87
CA THR A 211 -28.86 -12.05 -24.43
C THR A 211 -28.64 -10.90 -23.44
N ALA A 212 -27.43 -10.79 -22.87
CA ALA A 212 -27.00 -9.73 -21.95
C ALA A 212 -26.44 -8.48 -22.66
N THR A 213 -26.84 -8.23 -23.92
CA THR A 213 -26.37 -7.10 -24.74
C THR A 213 -26.59 -5.71 -24.12
N TRP A 214 -27.42 -5.61 -23.09
CA TRP A 214 -27.71 -4.35 -22.41
C TRP A 214 -26.76 -4.06 -21.27
N ASP A 215 -26.05 -5.05 -20.75
CA ASP A 215 -25.13 -4.88 -19.62
C ASP A 215 -23.74 -4.50 -20.13
N GLN A 216 -23.32 -5.06 -21.28
CA GLN A 216 -22.06 -4.75 -21.96
C GLN A 216 -21.91 -3.27 -22.33
N HIS A 217 -20.68 -2.76 -22.26
CA HIS A 217 -20.32 -1.41 -22.69
C HIS A 217 -18.84 -1.18 -22.90
N GLU A 218 -18.53 -0.14 -23.66
CA GLU A 218 -17.16 0.34 -23.84
C GLU A 218 -16.58 0.97 -22.58
N ASN A 219 -15.32 0.62 -22.33
CA ASN A 219 -14.57 0.91 -21.11
C ASN A 219 -15.19 0.24 -19.88
N ASP A 220 -14.35 -0.04 -18.90
CA ASP A 220 -14.79 -0.34 -17.54
C ASP A 220 -13.68 0.06 -16.58
N MET A 221 -14.04 0.62 -15.43
CA MET A 221 -13.06 1.02 -14.44
C MET A 221 -13.62 0.75 -13.05
N GLU A 222 -13.08 -0.24 -12.38
CA GLU A 222 -13.45 -0.66 -11.04
C GLU A 222 -12.24 -0.44 -10.10
N GLY A 223 -12.34 -0.85 -8.84
CA GLY A 223 -11.18 -0.76 -7.96
C GLY A 223 -11.48 -0.80 -6.46
N CYS A 224 -10.58 -0.23 -5.68
CA CYS A 224 -10.62 -0.26 -4.24
C CYS A 224 -9.98 0.96 -3.57
N LEU A 225 -10.29 1.16 -2.29
CA LEU A 225 -9.76 2.20 -1.43
C LEU A 225 -9.29 1.60 -0.11
N LEU A 226 -8.00 1.60 0.13
CA LEU A 226 -7.40 1.18 1.39
C LEU A 226 -7.41 2.33 2.39
N VAL A 227 -7.77 2.04 3.63
CA VAL A 227 -7.70 2.97 4.75
C VAL A 227 -6.54 2.57 5.65
N ILE A 228 -5.51 3.41 5.72
CA ILE A 228 -4.27 3.14 6.45
C ILE A 228 -4.12 4.16 7.59
N GLN A 229 -4.03 3.69 8.83
CA GLN A 229 -3.73 4.54 9.97
C GLN A 229 -2.24 4.89 10.00
N LYS A 230 -1.93 6.17 10.23
CA LYS A 230 -0.56 6.69 10.40
C LYS A 230 0.01 6.35 11.77
N SER A 231 0.25 5.07 12.00
CA SER A 231 0.90 4.55 13.21
C SER A 231 1.70 3.29 12.89
N GLY A 232 2.59 2.90 13.80
CA GLY A 232 3.21 1.56 13.72
C GLY A 232 4.32 1.39 12.67
N GLY A 233 4.91 2.48 12.19
CA GLY A 233 6.06 2.48 11.28
C GLY A 233 5.86 3.41 10.08
N SER A 234 6.83 3.40 9.16
CA SER A 234 6.87 4.31 8.01
C SER A 234 5.69 4.18 7.04
N TYR A 235 5.01 3.04 6.98
CA TYR A 235 3.92 2.80 6.01
C TYR A 235 2.55 2.68 6.66
N GLY A 236 2.44 2.94 7.97
CA GLY A 236 1.18 2.85 8.69
C GLY A 236 0.70 1.43 8.92
N GLN A 237 -0.56 1.31 9.31
CA GLN A 237 -1.24 0.05 9.58
C GLN A 237 -2.59 -0.01 8.87
N PHE A 238 -2.87 -1.13 8.23
CA PHE A 238 -4.15 -1.40 7.57
C PHE A 238 -5.31 -1.32 8.57
N VAL A 239 -6.40 -0.65 8.19
CA VAL A 239 -7.64 -0.53 8.96
C VAL A 239 -8.75 -1.33 8.29
N LEU A 240 -9.11 -0.96 7.05
CA LEU A 240 -10.13 -1.60 6.23
C LEU A 240 -9.88 -1.26 4.76
N ILE A 241 -10.61 -1.92 3.88
CA ILE A 241 -10.65 -1.64 2.44
C ILE A 241 -12.09 -1.56 1.97
N LEU A 242 -12.37 -0.61 1.09
CA LEU A 242 -13.62 -0.55 0.32
C LEU A 242 -13.35 -1.03 -1.11
N THR A 243 -14.19 -1.88 -1.70
CA THR A 243 -14.09 -2.26 -3.12
C THR A 243 -15.35 -1.88 -3.88
N ARG A 244 -15.22 -1.64 -5.17
CA ARG A 244 -16.35 -1.37 -6.06
C ARG A 244 -16.74 -2.64 -6.81
N ALA A 245 -18.02 -2.95 -6.81
CA ALA A 245 -18.56 -3.92 -7.75
C ALA A 245 -19.85 -3.38 -8.35
N HIS A 246 -19.72 -2.94 -9.61
CA HIS A 246 -20.76 -2.28 -10.37
C HIS A 246 -21.24 -1.00 -9.65
N GLU A 247 -22.49 -0.97 -9.14
CA GLU A 247 -23.11 0.19 -8.50
C GLU A 247 -23.10 0.11 -6.96
N ASN A 248 -22.23 -0.70 -6.35
CA ASN A 248 -22.17 -0.86 -4.89
C ASN A 248 -20.73 -0.81 -4.41
N LEU A 249 -20.56 -0.37 -3.17
CA LEU A 249 -19.30 -0.44 -2.44
C LEU A 249 -19.40 -1.55 -1.40
N TYR A 250 -18.31 -2.29 -1.22
CA TYR A 250 -18.23 -3.41 -0.28
C TYR A 250 -17.08 -3.17 0.69
N SER A 251 -17.27 -3.50 1.97
CA SER A 251 -16.33 -3.19 3.03
C SER A 251 -15.70 -4.44 3.62
N TYR A 252 -14.37 -4.48 3.66
CA TYR A 252 -13.62 -5.61 4.22
C TYR A 252 -12.59 -5.15 5.23
N LYS A 253 -12.31 -6.00 6.22
CA LYS A 253 -11.28 -5.73 7.23
C LYS A 253 -10.55 -7.01 7.59
N ASP A 254 -9.36 -6.87 8.15
CA ASP A 254 -8.57 -8.00 8.65
C ASP A 254 -9.02 -8.32 10.08
N TYR A 255 -9.70 -9.44 10.30
CA TYR A 255 -10.17 -9.83 11.64
C TYR A 255 -9.04 -10.28 12.57
N ASP A 256 -7.87 -10.63 12.04
CA ASP A 256 -6.69 -11.02 12.81
C ASP A 256 -5.87 -9.79 13.28
N SER A 257 -6.06 -8.63 12.66
CA SER A 257 -5.46 -7.36 13.06
C SER A 257 -6.22 -6.70 14.24
N PRO A 258 -5.58 -6.47 15.41
CA PRO A 258 -6.24 -5.79 16.54
C PRO A 258 -6.66 -4.35 16.28
N LEU A 259 -6.16 -3.73 15.20
CA LEU A 259 -6.57 -2.39 14.77
C LEU A 259 -7.89 -2.48 13.99
N SER A 260 -7.90 -3.31 12.94
CA SER A 260 -9.06 -3.59 12.10
C SER A 260 -10.21 -4.23 12.88
N ASP A 261 -9.94 -5.14 13.82
CA ASP A 261 -10.96 -5.77 14.68
C ASP A 261 -11.73 -4.77 15.58
N ARG A 262 -11.35 -3.49 15.62
CA ARG A 262 -12.11 -2.44 16.33
C ARG A 262 -13.22 -1.82 15.48
N VAL A 263 -13.11 -1.89 14.16
CA VAL A 263 -14.08 -1.35 13.20
C VAL A 263 -15.40 -2.10 13.35
N ARG A 264 -16.51 -1.36 13.40
CA ARG A 264 -17.88 -1.88 13.56
C ARG A 264 -18.73 -1.37 12.40
N GLU A 265 -19.70 -2.18 12.00
CA GLU A 265 -20.74 -1.79 11.06
C GLU A 265 -21.45 -0.51 11.57
N GLY A 266 -21.66 0.43 10.67
CA GLY A 266 -22.36 1.69 10.91
C GLY A 266 -23.57 1.80 10.00
N HIS A 267 -23.47 2.63 8.97
CA HIS A 267 -24.47 2.69 7.89
C HIS A 267 -24.23 1.66 6.79
N GLU A 268 -23.02 1.10 6.72
CA GLU A 268 -22.66 0.00 5.83
C GLU A 268 -22.30 -1.25 6.62
N ASP A 269 -22.50 -2.42 6.03
CA ASP A 269 -22.07 -3.68 6.63
C ASP A 269 -20.58 -3.97 6.35
N ILE A 270 -20.04 -5.00 7.04
CA ILE A 270 -18.67 -5.48 6.80
C ILE A 270 -18.82 -6.84 6.13
N ASP A 271 -18.60 -6.87 4.82
CA ASP A 271 -18.84 -8.02 3.95
C ASP A 271 -17.96 -9.22 4.25
N GLY A 272 -16.72 -9.00 4.70
CA GLY A 272 -15.81 -10.11 4.86
C GLY A 272 -14.46 -9.80 5.50
N ASP A 273 -13.66 -10.86 5.55
CA ASP A 273 -12.29 -10.87 6.01
C ASP A 273 -11.35 -10.73 4.80
N ILE A 274 -10.51 -9.69 4.82
CA ILE A 274 -9.52 -9.44 3.77
C ILE A 274 -8.22 -10.16 4.11
N GLU A 275 -7.67 -10.89 3.14
CA GLU A 275 -6.37 -11.52 3.29
C GLU A 275 -5.25 -10.63 2.77
N LEU A 276 -4.11 -10.63 3.46
CA LEU A 276 -2.91 -9.88 3.07
C LEU A 276 -1.72 -10.83 2.90
N GLU A 277 -1.01 -10.73 1.77
CA GLU A 277 0.33 -11.30 1.61
C GLU A 277 1.34 -10.37 2.29
N THR A 278 1.59 -10.60 3.58
CA THR A 278 2.41 -9.73 4.45
C THR A 278 1.77 -8.36 4.70
N HIS A 279 1.60 -7.55 3.66
CA HIS A 279 0.96 -6.24 3.66
C HIS A 279 0.18 -5.95 2.37
N ASN A 280 0.32 -6.77 1.32
CA ASN A 280 -0.39 -6.56 0.06
C ASN A 280 -1.76 -7.25 0.11
N PRO A 281 -2.89 -6.52 0.02
CA PRO A 281 -4.20 -7.15 0.05
C PRO A 281 -4.45 -7.97 -1.21
N TYR A 282 -5.10 -9.12 -1.06
CA TYR A 282 -5.64 -9.87 -2.18
C TYR A 282 -6.97 -9.26 -2.63
N ILE A 283 -7.08 -9.00 -3.92
CA ILE A 283 -8.26 -8.42 -4.55
C ILE A 283 -8.75 -9.36 -5.63
N TYR A 284 -10.05 -9.62 -5.69
CA TYR A 284 -10.66 -10.54 -6.63
C TYR A 284 -11.50 -9.80 -7.66
N VAL A 285 -11.23 -10.04 -8.94
CA VAL A 285 -11.90 -9.37 -10.07
C VAL A 285 -12.62 -10.42 -10.89
N LYS A 286 -13.94 -10.30 -11.07
CA LYS A 286 -14.70 -11.21 -11.92
C LYS A 286 -14.32 -11.05 -13.41
N ALA A 287 -14.40 -12.13 -14.18
CA ALA A 287 -14.45 -12.02 -15.63
C ALA A 287 -15.68 -11.19 -16.07
N GLU A 288 -15.63 -10.70 -17.30
CA GLU A 288 -16.72 -10.04 -18.02
C GLU A 288 -17.08 -8.63 -17.53
N GLY A 289 -17.70 -8.52 -16.36
CA GLY A 289 -18.16 -7.25 -15.80
C GLY A 289 -17.29 -6.73 -14.65
N HIS A 290 -16.09 -7.32 -14.47
CA HIS A 290 -14.98 -6.84 -13.64
C HIS A 290 -15.26 -6.44 -12.18
N ALA A 291 -16.39 -6.85 -11.60
CA ALA A 291 -16.72 -6.59 -10.21
C ALA A 291 -15.57 -6.97 -9.24
N VAL A 292 -15.14 -6.00 -8.42
CA VAL A 292 -13.98 -6.11 -7.51
C VAL A 292 -14.44 -6.41 -6.08
N TYR A 293 -13.81 -7.41 -5.46
CA TYR A 293 -14.11 -7.86 -4.10
C TYR A 293 -12.84 -8.06 -3.27
N GLY A 294 -12.97 -7.85 -1.96
CA GLY A 294 -11.90 -8.03 -0.98
C GLY A 294 -11.96 -9.35 -0.21
N ASP A 295 -12.82 -10.29 -0.61
CA ASP A 295 -12.93 -11.58 0.08
C ASP A 295 -12.91 -12.79 -0.86
N LEU A 296 -12.51 -13.90 -0.26
CA LEU A 296 -12.28 -15.18 -0.90
C LEU A 296 -13.56 -15.83 -1.42
N ARG A 297 -13.95 -15.49 -2.64
CA ARG A 297 -14.97 -16.27 -3.36
C ARG A 297 -14.41 -17.58 -3.93
N TRP A 298 -13.08 -17.69 -4.11
CA TRP A 298 -12.45 -18.69 -4.99
C TRP A 298 -11.32 -19.54 -4.40
N GLU A 299 -10.77 -19.23 -3.24
CA GLU A 299 -9.53 -19.87 -2.76
C GLU A 299 -9.59 -21.40 -2.64
N GLU A 300 -10.69 -21.93 -2.11
CA GLU A 300 -10.85 -23.39 -1.96
C GLU A 300 -11.16 -24.10 -3.28
N LYS A 301 -11.70 -23.38 -4.26
CA LYS A 301 -12.19 -23.95 -5.53
C LYS A 301 -11.27 -23.66 -6.71
N GLY A 302 -10.29 -22.78 -6.53
CA GLY A 302 -9.61 -22.11 -7.63
C GLY A 302 -10.54 -21.10 -8.29
N PHE A 303 -10.00 -20.41 -9.29
CA PHE A 303 -10.77 -19.50 -10.14
C PHE A 303 -11.99 -20.23 -10.75
N PRO A 304 -13.12 -19.53 -10.92
CA PRO A 304 -14.21 -20.00 -11.76
C PRO A 304 -13.65 -20.43 -13.12
N GLY A 305 -14.18 -21.51 -13.71
CA GLY A 305 -13.67 -22.05 -14.99
C GLY A 305 -12.27 -22.73 -14.91
N GLY A 306 -11.40 -22.30 -13.99
CA GLY A 306 -10.01 -22.76 -13.83
C GLY A 306 -8.98 -21.90 -14.55
N ASP A 307 -9.43 -20.84 -15.19
CA ASP A 307 -8.74 -19.76 -15.90
C ASP A 307 -8.60 -18.52 -15.01
N GLY A 308 -7.87 -17.50 -15.44
CA GLY A 308 -7.62 -16.29 -14.67
C GLY A 308 -6.15 -15.85 -14.65
N VAL A 309 -5.96 -14.58 -14.36
CA VAL A 309 -4.65 -13.92 -14.31
C VAL A 309 -4.36 -13.45 -12.89
N VAL A 310 -3.09 -13.53 -12.47
CA VAL A 310 -2.65 -12.96 -11.19
C VAL A 310 -1.63 -11.86 -11.45
N TYR A 311 -2.00 -10.62 -11.14
CA TYR A 311 -1.17 -9.44 -11.30
C TYR A 311 -0.50 -9.06 -9.97
N ARG A 312 0.81 -8.76 -10.03
CA ARG A 312 1.62 -8.35 -8.87
C ARG A 312 2.40 -7.09 -9.20
N TYR A 313 2.52 -6.17 -8.23
CA TYR A 313 3.32 -4.98 -8.44
C TYR A 313 4.80 -5.38 -8.56
N THR A 314 5.38 -5.09 -9.72
CA THR A 314 6.81 -5.30 -10.01
C THR A 314 7.51 -4.01 -10.42
N GLY A 315 6.74 -2.92 -10.58
CA GLY A 315 7.20 -1.68 -11.19
C GLY A 315 7.44 -1.80 -12.70
N GLN A 316 6.93 -2.85 -13.35
CA GLN A 316 7.01 -3.09 -14.79
C GLN A 316 5.67 -3.62 -15.28
N ALA A 317 5.06 -2.93 -16.25
CA ALA A 317 3.80 -3.34 -16.86
C ALA A 317 4.05 -4.44 -17.89
N GLU A 318 3.30 -5.54 -17.79
CA GLU A 318 3.36 -6.69 -18.68
C GLU A 318 1.96 -7.04 -19.18
N GLU A 319 1.85 -7.48 -20.42
CA GLU A 319 0.62 -8.10 -20.95
C GLU A 319 0.59 -9.59 -20.59
N PRO A 320 -0.54 -10.13 -20.10
CA PRO A 320 -0.66 -11.56 -19.83
C PRO A 320 -0.43 -12.43 -21.07
N GLN A 321 0.22 -13.58 -20.91
CA GLN A 321 0.52 -14.48 -22.05
C GLN A 321 -0.71 -15.24 -22.57
N ASN A 322 -1.73 -15.42 -21.72
CA ASN A 322 -2.99 -16.11 -21.98
C ASN A 322 -3.95 -15.85 -20.81
N GLY A 323 -5.21 -16.26 -20.92
CA GLY A 323 -6.21 -16.09 -19.86
C GLY A 323 -5.86 -16.77 -18.53
N ASN A 324 -4.86 -17.66 -18.46
CA ASN A 324 -4.52 -18.41 -17.25
C ASN A 324 -3.12 -18.05 -16.67
N ASP A 325 -2.63 -16.83 -16.92
CA ASP A 325 -1.28 -16.41 -16.52
C ASP A 325 -1.20 -15.97 -15.05
N ARG A 326 -0.57 -16.79 -14.19
CA ARG A 326 -0.57 -16.58 -12.73
C ARG A 326 0.57 -15.72 -12.21
N ASN A 327 1.32 -15.06 -13.09
CA ASN A 327 2.43 -14.22 -12.69
C ASN A 327 2.70 -13.11 -13.71
N VAL A 328 1.87 -12.07 -13.68
CA VAL A 328 1.98 -10.89 -14.53
C VAL A 328 2.40 -9.68 -13.69
N GLY A 329 3.44 -8.97 -14.12
CA GLY A 329 3.84 -7.70 -13.53
C GLY A 329 2.91 -6.56 -13.94
N TYR A 330 2.54 -5.71 -12.98
CA TYR A 330 1.94 -4.40 -13.27
C TYR A 330 2.82 -3.26 -12.76
N ASP A 331 2.62 -2.08 -13.36
CA ASP A 331 3.16 -0.81 -12.89
C ASP A 331 2.05 0.15 -12.44
N LEU A 332 2.40 1.13 -11.63
CA LEU A 332 1.47 2.11 -11.05
C LEU A 332 1.45 3.42 -11.85
N VAL A 333 0.26 3.87 -12.24
CA VAL A 333 0.05 5.16 -12.92
C VAL A 333 -0.68 6.11 -11.97
N TYR A 334 -0.10 7.29 -11.73
CA TYR A 334 -0.80 8.28 -10.89
C TYR A 334 -2.04 8.80 -11.64
N ILE A 335 -3.21 8.76 -11.00
CA ILE A 335 -4.48 9.15 -11.63
C ILE A 335 -4.56 10.64 -11.97
N GLY A 336 -3.64 11.46 -11.47
CA GLY A 336 -3.65 12.92 -11.62
C GLY A 336 -3.76 13.39 -13.06
N GLU A 337 -3.14 12.70 -14.02
CA GLU A 337 -3.29 13.08 -15.44
C GLU A 337 -4.72 12.95 -15.94
N LEU A 338 -5.40 11.84 -15.60
CA LEU A 338 -6.81 11.64 -15.93
C LEU A 338 -7.70 12.61 -15.15
N TRP A 339 -7.38 12.91 -13.88
CA TRP A 339 -8.09 13.90 -13.08
C TRP A 339 -7.98 15.34 -13.64
N GLU A 340 -6.82 15.73 -14.18
CA GLU A 340 -6.67 17.03 -14.86
C GLU A 340 -7.55 17.13 -16.12
N LYS A 341 -7.92 15.99 -16.71
CA LYS A 341 -8.84 15.89 -17.85
C LYS A 341 -10.30 15.68 -17.47
N ARG A 342 -10.67 15.73 -16.18
CA ARG A 342 -12.04 15.45 -15.69
C ARG A 342 -13.16 16.31 -16.31
N HIS A 343 -12.82 17.42 -16.95
CA HIS A 343 -13.75 18.30 -17.65
C HIS A 343 -13.60 18.27 -19.18
N ASP A 344 -12.73 17.40 -19.70
CA ASP A 344 -12.57 17.20 -21.12
C ASP A 344 -13.79 16.49 -21.69
N SER A 345 -14.53 17.18 -22.55
CA SER A 345 -15.76 16.67 -23.14
C SER A 345 -15.52 15.61 -24.22
N ASP A 346 -14.28 15.42 -24.66
CA ASP A 346 -13.91 14.37 -25.61
C ASP A 346 -13.68 13.03 -24.87
N ILE A 347 -13.30 13.08 -23.58
CA ILE A 347 -13.13 11.88 -22.74
C ILE A 347 -14.40 11.59 -21.93
N PHE A 348 -15.04 12.61 -21.38
CA PHE A 348 -16.16 12.46 -20.46
C PHE A 348 -17.46 12.98 -21.08
N TYR A 349 -18.50 12.15 -21.09
CA TYR A 349 -19.86 12.56 -21.48
C TYR A 349 -20.46 13.54 -20.45
N MET A 350 -20.25 13.23 -19.17
CA MET A 350 -20.55 14.07 -18.01
C MET A 350 -19.45 13.86 -16.97
N PHE A 351 -19.42 14.67 -15.91
CA PHE A 351 -18.37 14.59 -14.88
C PHE A 351 -18.21 13.16 -14.34
N GLY A 352 -17.05 12.55 -14.66
CA GLY A 352 -16.69 11.18 -14.25
C GLY A 352 -17.41 10.05 -14.97
N THR A 353 -18.22 10.33 -15.99
CA THR A 353 -18.81 9.31 -16.88
C THR A 353 -18.05 9.31 -18.19
N PHE A 354 -17.28 8.26 -18.46
CA PHE A 354 -16.54 8.12 -19.71
C PHE A 354 -17.49 8.10 -20.90
N ARG A 355 -17.01 8.61 -22.03
CA ARG A 355 -17.66 8.34 -23.31
C ARG A 355 -17.49 6.88 -23.69
N GLY A 356 -18.48 6.32 -24.36
CA GLY A 356 -18.44 4.98 -24.93
C GLY A 356 -19.64 4.78 -25.84
N ASP A 357 -19.47 4.09 -26.98
CA ASP A 357 -20.54 3.95 -27.98
C ASP A 357 -20.88 2.51 -28.40
N ASN A 358 -20.12 1.52 -27.92
CA ASN A 358 -20.44 0.11 -28.14
C ASN A 358 -21.42 -0.42 -27.10
N TYR A 359 -22.50 -1.07 -27.58
CA TYR A 359 -23.58 -1.62 -26.77
C TYR A 359 -24.28 -0.57 -25.89
N GLY A 360 -23.95 -0.51 -24.59
CA GLY A 360 -24.42 0.53 -23.68
C GLY A 360 -23.63 1.83 -23.84
N GLU A 361 -24.30 2.94 -24.15
CA GLU A 361 -23.65 4.24 -24.29
C GLU A 361 -23.24 4.84 -22.93
N ASN A 362 -21.98 5.27 -22.80
CA ASN A 362 -21.43 6.07 -21.69
C ASN A 362 -21.71 5.50 -20.28
N LYS A 363 -21.41 4.22 -20.07
CA LYS A 363 -21.71 3.53 -18.80
C LYS A 363 -20.55 3.49 -17.81
N ALA A 364 -19.31 3.42 -18.28
CA ALA A 364 -18.15 3.37 -17.40
C ALA A 364 -17.99 4.67 -16.58
N HIS A 365 -17.54 4.52 -15.34
CA HIS A 365 -17.36 5.63 -14.40
C HIS A 365 -15.94 5.68 -13.88
N ALA A 366 -15.37 6.88 -13.80
CA ALA A 366 -14.11 7.15 -13.11
C ALA A 366 -14.34 7.19 -11.58
N PRO A 367 -13.28 7.08 -10.75
CA PRO A 367 -13.42 6.98 -9.29
C PRO A 367 -14.19 8.11 -8.61
N TRP A 368 -14.17 9.31 -9.16
CA TRP A 368 -14.94 10.46 -8.65
C TRP A 368 -16.41 10.47 -9.07
N ARG A 369 -16.90 9.36 -9.62
CA ARG A 369 -18.31 9.10 -9.93
C ARG A 369 -18.77 7.74 -9.41
N TRP A 370 -17.93 7.01 -8.69
CA TRP A 370 -18.29 5.76 -8.05
C TRP A 370 -19.14 6.02 -6.81
N ASP A 371 -20.32 5.43 -6.81
CA ASP A 371 -21.31 5.59 -5.74
C ASP A 371 -21.73 4.22 -5.25
N ASP A 372 -22.29 4.21 -4.05
CA ASP A 372 -23.08 3.11 -3.58
C ASP A 372 -24.56 3.44 -3.74
N LYS A 373 -25.27 2.64 -4.52
CA LYS A 373 -26.64 2.98 -4.95
C LYS A 373 -27.63 3.07 -3.79
N ASP A 374 -27.32 2.53 -2.60
CA ASP A 374 -28.20 2.49 -1.45
C ASP A 374 -27.61 2.97 -0.10
N ASP A 375 -26.51 3.73 -0.11
CA ASP A 375 -25.88 4.29 1.11
C ASP A 375 -26.53 5.58 1.66
N GLY A 376 -27.46 6.18 0.92
CA GLY A 376 -28.33 7.25 1.39
C GLY A 376 -27.88 8.67 1.06
N GLU A 377 -27.30 9.39 2.02
CA GLU A 377 -26.97 10.84 1.88
C GLU A 377 -25.55 11.10 1.35
N VAL A 378 -24.77 10.05 1.10
CA VAL A 378 -23.44 10.13 0.52
C VAL A 378 -23.56 10.38 -0.98
N TYR A 379 -22.57 11.06 -1.55
CA TYR A 379 -22.53 11.37 -2.97
C TYR A 379 -21.46 10.52 -3.67
N ALA A 380 -21.71 10.19 -4.94
CA ALA A 380 -20.81 9.46 -5.84
C ALA A 380 -19.35 9.96 -5.97
N ASP A 381 -19.00 11.13 -5.46
CA ASP A 381 -17.63 11.62 -5.48
C ASP A 381 -16.87 11.35 -4.18
N GLN A 382 -17.56 11.03 -3.08
CA GLN A 382 -16.98 10.93 -1.74
C GLN A 382 -15.90 9.83 -1.66
N PHE A 383 -16.04 8.73 -2.41
CA PHE A 383 -15.01 7.70 -2.55
C PHE A 383 -13.63 8.28 -2.95
N PHE A 384 -13.64 9.31 -3.79
CA PHE A 384 -12.44 9.92 -4.34
C PHE A 384 -12.05 11.23 -3.64
N ILE A 385 -13.00 12.15 -3.44
CA ILE A 385 -12.72 13.51 -2.96
C ILE A 385 -12.75 13.64 -1.44
N ASP A 386 -13.57 12.87 -0.73
CA ASP A 386 -13.68 12.93 0.74
C ASP A 386 -13.83 11.53 1.36
N PRO A 387 -12.82 10.67 1.18
CA PRO A 387 -12.90 9.29 1.69
C PRO A 387 -12.94 9.21 3.22
N ALA A 388 -12.47 10.23 3.94
CA ALA A 388 -12.64 10.28 5.39
C ALA A 388 -14.13 10.39 5.76
N TYR A 389 -14.88 11.30 5.13
CA TYR A 389 -16.31 11.39 5.36
C TYR A 389 -17.03 10.08 5.00
N LEU A 390 -16.73 9.49 3.84
CA LEU A 390 -17.31 8.21 3.41
C LEU A 390 -17.11 7.13 4.48
N VAL A 391 -15.86 6.92 4.91
CA VAL A 391 -15.50 5.84 5.84
C VAL A 391 -16.09 6.07 7.24
N ASP A 392 -16.10 7.31 7.75
CA ASP A 392 -16.73 7.65 9.04
C ASP A 392 -18.25 7.55 9.00
N TYR A 393 -18.87 7.77 7.84
CA TYR A 393 -20.30 7.54 7.67
C TYR A 393 -20.63 6.03 7.62
N TYR A 394 -19.82 5.24 6.91
CA TYR A 394 -20.02 3.79 6.77
C TYR A 394 -19.79 3.03 8.07
N HIS A 395 -18.75 3.38 8.83
CA HIS A 395 -18.22 2.52 9.89
C HIS A 395 -17.98 3.25 11.21
N ASP A 396 -18.32 2.56 12.29
CA ASP A 396 -18.03 2.96 13.66
C ASP A 396 -16.69 2.39 14.14
N GLY A 397 -16.17 2.89 15.26
CA GLY A 397 -15.03 2.29 15.95
C GLY A 397 -13.65 2.59 15.33
N LEU A 398 -13.57 3.57 14.44
CA LEU A 398 -12.35 4.01 13.73
C LEU A 398 -11.27 4.63 14.65
N GLY A 399 -11.61 4.96 15.89
CA GLY A 399 -10.67 5.51 16.87
C GLY A 399 -10.34 6.98 16.62
N ASN A 400 -9.05 7.32 16.53
CA ASN A 400 -8.61 8.70 16.25
C ASN A 400 -8.67 8.99 14.75
N PHE A 401 -9.87 9.29 14.25
CA PHE A 401 -10.16 9.44 12.83
C PHE A 401 -10.38 10.92 12.48
N SER A 402 -9.55 11.47 11.59
CA SER A 402 -9.51 12.90 11.29
C SER A 402 -10.09 13.19 9.92
N HIS A 403 -10.84 14.29 9.82
CA HIS A 403 -11.37 14.86 8.58
C HIS A 403 -10.58 16.11 8.15
N ASP A 404 -9.50 16.44 8.87
CA ASP A 404 -8.62 17.56 8.51
C ASP A 404 -7.59 17.07 7.49
N TYR A 405 -7.85 17.38 6.21
CA TYR A 405 -7.00 16.97 5.11
C TYR A 405 -5.68 17.75 5.05
N ILE A 406 -4.59 17.01 4.83
CA ILE A 406 -3.28 17.49 4.39
C ILE A 406 -3.24 17.51 2.86
N ILE A 407 -3.77 16.47 2.21
CA ILE A 407 -3.84 16.31 0.75
C ILE A 407 -5.21 15.79 0.38
N GLN A 408 -5.88 16.46 -0.57
CA GLN A 408 -7.22 16.14 -1.02
C GLN A 408 -7.38 16.56 -2.49
N PHE A 409 -8.18 15.83 -3.25
CA PHE A 409 -8.64 16.28 -4.55
C PHE A 409 -9.78 17.30 -4.40
N GLN A 410 -9.75 18.36 -5.18
CA GLN A 410 -10.78 19.40 -5.17
C GLN A 410 -11.33 19.57 -6.57
N ASN A 411 -12.65 19.59 -6.70
CA ASN A 411 -13.35 19.80 -7.96
C ASN A 411 -13.09 21.20 -8.52
#